data_AF-A0AAU6JQT2-F1
#
_entry.id   AF-A0AAU6JQT2-F1
#
_cell.length_a   1.000
_cell.length_b   1.000
_cell.length_c   1.000
_cell.angle_alpha   90.00
_cell.angle_beta   90.00
_cell.angle_gamma   90.00
#
_symmetry.space_group_name_H-M   'P 1'
#
loop_
_entity.id
_entity.type
_entity.pdbx_description
1 polymer ?
#
loop_
_entity_poly.entity_id
_entity_poly.type
_entity_poly.pdbx_seq_one_letter_code
_entity_poly.pdbx_strand_id
1 'polypeptide(L)'
;MKRPPTRWGVVVFQDADGHYVLRVPLAHWLPEATELGTADLSPQACLSRTGLKQLSDRLGIPLSESPQPWGREVIESPGGGGYDSAGETDVPVWSGWARGLGMAGWFIALVLSISLDAGGWGLIVAAGSLFLVPASDLVLCALAWWRKRGDVRLADAVVITPSPASGAGATRRFLETAAVRVLPADVVLTNTVGEERWYARRGPHGIARLVRLTDPRTGACLGVELRDDDRQARVLLPWRWWFAGPDGDRRWSELVAALELPVSDEKFKHASKAGSMDGPDSWYRAHELASDARKMSPMEGKAARRATSWSESVIGGSEVILLPMFSGLLLAGLFSDRVPAQVAGAFSALTIAAVWGPAIANQLTSRLTQDRPHVSPQVSETS
;
A
#
# COMPACT_ATOMS: atom_id res chain seq x y z
N MET A 1 -10.48 1.58 10.70
CA MET A 1 -11.01 0.19 10.67
C MET A 1 -10.59 -0.44 9.33
N LYS A 2 -9.89 -1.58 9.35
CA LYS A 2 -9.65 -2.35 8.11
C LYS A 2 -11.01 -2.86 7.63
N ARG A 3 -11.40 -2.54 6.38
CA ARG A 3 -12.66 -3.02 5.81
C ARG A 3 -12.57 -4.54 5.60
N PRO A 4 -13.68 -5.29 5.79
CA PRO A 4 -13.61 -6.74 5.69
C PRO A 4 -13.23 -7.16 4.27
N PRO A 5 -12.36 -8.17 4.11
CA PRO A 5 -11.89 -8.63 2.80
C PRO A 5 -13.01 -9.26 1.96
N THR A 6 -14.15 -9.57 2.58
CA THR A 6 -15.34 -10.18 1.98
C THR A 6 -16.41 -9.17 1.58
N ARG A 7 -16.18 -7.85 1.72
CA ARG A 7 -17.23 -6.83 1.53
C ARG A 7 -17.94 -6.86 0.17
N TRP A 8 -17.27 -7.39 -0.86
CA TRP A 8 -17.80 -7.48 -2.22
C TRP A 8 -17.99 -8.92 -2.70
N GLY A 9 -17.91 -9.87 -1.78
CA GLY A 9 -18.01 -11.29 -2.06
C GLY A 9 -16.65 -12.00 -2.13
N VAL A 10 -16.75 -13.31 -2.32
CA VAL A 10 -15.64 -14.25 -2.35
C VAL A 10 -15.94 -15.23 -3.48
N VAL A 11 -14.94 -15.51 -4.32
CA VAL A 11 -15.02 -16.62 -5.28
C VAL A 11 -14.43 -17.85 -4.61
N VAL A 12 -15.17 -18.96 -4.67
CA VAL A 12 -14.71 -20.23 -4.11
C VAL A 12 -14.72 -21.29 -5.18
N PHE A 13 -13.56 -21.91 -5.37
CA PHE A 13 -13.38 -23.03 -6.28
C PHE A 13 -13.59 -24.33 -5.53
N GLN A 14 -14.34 -25.22 -6.15
CA GLN A 14 -14.65 -26.55 -5.64
C GLN A 14 -13.97 -27.61 -6.50
N ASP A 15 -13.59 -28.73 -5.90
CA ASP A 15 -13.18 -29.92 -6.64
C ASP A 15 -14.42 -30.67 -7.19
N ALA A 16 -14.17 -31.80 -7.86
CA ALA A 16 -15.23 -32.64 -8.43
C ALA A 16 -16.16 -33.26 -7.36
N ASP A 17 -15.69 -33.38 -6.12
CA ASP A 17 -16.42 -33.95 -4.99
C ASP A 17 -17.20 -32.88 -4.22
N GLY A 18 -17.07 -31.60 -4.61
CA GLY A 18 -17.74 -30.46 -3.99
C GLY A 18 -16.97 -29.87 -2.80
N HIS A 19 -15.75 -30.33 -2.52
CA HIS A 19 -14.92 -29.76 -1.47
C HIS A 19 -14.31 -28.42 -1.90
N TYR A 20 -14.15 -27.51 -0.94
CA TYR A 20 -13.53 -26.21 -1.20
C TYR A 20 -12.02 -26.36 -1.31
N VAL A 21 -11.46 -25.88 -2.41
CA VAL A 21 -10.01 -25.95 -2.67
C VAL A 21 -9.37 -24.58 -2.52
N LEU A 22 -9.98 -23.55 -3.11
CA LEU A 22 -9.40 -22.21 -3.17
C LEU A 22 -10.45 -21.14 -2.90
N ARG A 23 -10.08 -20.21 -2.01
CA ARG A 23 -10.84 -19.03 -1.68
C ARG A 23 -10.15 -17.78 -2.22
N VAL A 24 -10.90 -16.96 -2.95
CA VAL A 24 -10.41 -15.70 -3.52
C VAL A 24 -11.30 -14.54 -3.06
N PRO A 25 -10.89 -13.78 -2.03
CA PRO A 25 -11.60 -12.58 -1.61
C PRO A 25 -11.51 -11.50 -2.71
N LEU A 26 -12.65 -11.08 -3.27
CA LEU A 26 -12.66 -10.14 -4.40
C LEU A 26 -11.99 -8.80 -4.06
N ALA A 27 -12.09 -8.36 -2.81
CA ALA A 27 -11.48 -7.11 -2.37
C ALA A 27 -9.94 -7.15 -2.36
N HIS A 28 -9.30 -8.32 -2.33
CA HIS A 28 -7.85 -8.45 -2.40
C HIS A 28 -7.32 -8.48 -3.83
N TRP A 29 -8.19 -8.78 -4.81
CA TRP A 29 -7.82 -8.89 -6.21
C TRP A 29 -8.23 -7.67 -7.04
N LEU A 30 -8.98 -6.74 -6.44
CA LEU A 30 -9.39 -5.51 -7.08
C LEU A 30 -8.38 -4.39 -6.76
N PRO A 31 -7.62 -3.87 -7.74
CA PRO A 31 -6.57 -2.87 -7.48
C PRO A 31 -7.10 -1.58 -6.82
N GLU A 32 -8.29 -1.15 -7.21
CA GLU A 32 -8.96 0.04 -6.68
C GLU A 32 -9.74 -0.21 -5.38
N ALA A 33 -9.61 -1.40 -4.78
CA ALA A 33 -10.41 -1.79 -3.63
C ALA A 33 -10.36 -0.76 -2.49
N THR A 34 -9.16 -0.35 -2.09
CA THR A 34 -8.97 0.58 -0.98
C THR A 34 -9.48 1.99 -1.29
N GLU A 35 -9.66 2.33 -2.58
CA GLU A 35 -9.96 3.68 -3.06
C GLU A 35 -11.41 3.90 -3.48
N LEU A 36 -12.10 2.83 -3.89
CA LEU A 36 -13.54 2.87 -4.07
C LEU A 36 -14.17 3.17 -2.71
N GLY A 37 -14.73 4.37 -2.57
CA GLY A 37 -15.27 4.95 -1.34
C GLY A 37 -16.34 4.09 -0.68
N THR A 38 -17.58 4.55 -0.63
CA THR A 38 -18.76 3.72 -0.28
C THR A 38 -19.50 3.26 -1.53
N ALA A 39 -18.82 3.25 -2.69
CA ALA A 39 -19.43 2.84 -3.94
C ALA A 39 -19.83 1.37 -3.85
N ASP A 40 -21.14 1.11 -3.89
CA ASP A 40 -21.72 -0.22 -3.94
C ASP A 40 -21.51 -0.78 -5.35
N LEU A 41 -20.32 -1.33 -5.61
CA LEU A 41 -20.13 -2.21 -6.75
C LEU A 41 -20.88 -3.52 -6.49
N SER A 42 -21.66 -3.96 -7.48
CA SER A 42 -22.23 -5.30 -7.43
C SER A 42 -21.11 -6.35 -7.42
N PRO A 43 -21.33 -7.53 -6.80
CA PRO A 43 -20.37 -8.63 -6.84
C PRO A 43 -19.95 -9.02 -8.27
N GLN A 44 -20.89 -8.99 -9.22
CA GLN A 44 -20.63 -9.29 -10.63
C GLN A 44 -19.72 -8.25 -11.29
N ALA A 45 -19.90 -6.97 -10.97
CA ALA A 45 -19.03 -5.89 -11.45
C ALA A 45 -17.63 -5.97 -10.80
N CYS A 46 -17.54 -6.40 -9.54
CA CYS A 46 -16.23 -6.67 -8.92
C CYS A 46 -15.54 -7.84 -9.62
N LEU A 47 -16.26 -8.94 -9.85
CA LEU A 47 -15.73 -10.15 -10.49
C LEU A 47 -15.25 -9.90 -11.94
N SER A 48 -15.92 -9.03 -12.71
CA SER A 48 -15.45 -8.68 -14.05
C SER A 48 -14.17 -7.86 -14.03
N ARG A 49 -13.97 -7.01 -13.01
CA ARG A 49 -12.80 -6.12 -12.86
C ARG A 49 -11.56 -6.78 -12.26
N THR A 50 -11.69 -7.90 -11.55
CA THR A 50 -10.54 -8.65 -11.01
C THR A 50 -9.85 -9.52 -12.05
N GLY A 51 -10.46 -9.73 -13.22
CA GLY A 51 -9.97 -10.67 -14.22
C GLY A 51 -10.35 -12.13 -13.97
N LEU A 52 -10.89 -12.45 -12.77
CA LEU A 52 -11.24 -13.81 -12.37
C LEU A 52 -12.34 -14.41 -13.24
N LYS A 53 -13.32 -13.60 -13.67
CA LYS A 53 -14.35 -14.05 -14.62
C LYS A 53 -13.72 -14.61 -15.89
N GLN A 54 -12.85 -13.82 -16.53
CA GLN A 54 -12.25 -14.24 -17.81
C GLN A 54 -11.25 -15.38 -17.63
N LEU A 55 -10.58 -15.46 -16.48
CA LEU A 55 -9.74 -16.61 -16.14
C LEU A 55 -10.60 -17.88 -16.03
N SER A 56 -11.72 -17.82 -15.32
CA SER A 56 -12.65 -18.95 -15.17
C SER A 56 -13.22 -19.38 -16.51
N ASP A 57 -13.68 -18.42 -17.33
CA ASP A 57 -14.22 -18.67 -18.67
C ASP A 57 -13.17 -19.36 -19.57
N ARG A 58 -11.91 -18.90 -19.52
CA ARG A 58 -10.80 -19.52 -20.28
C ARG A 58 -10.44 -20.93 -19.80
N LEU A 59 -10.59 -21.19 -18.51
CA LEU A 59 -10.35 -22.51 -17.92
C LEU A 59 -11.56 -23.45 -18.07
N GLY A 60 -12.68 -22.96 -18.63
CA GLY A 60 -13.92 -23.72 -18.74
C GLY A 60 -14.58 -24.04 -17.40
N ILE A 61 -14.28 -23.25 -16.35
CA ILE A 61 -14.84 -23.44 -15.01
C ILE A 61 -16.12 -22.61 -14.90
N PRO A 62 -17.30 -23.23 -14.73
CA PRO A 62 -18.56 -22.51 -14.60
C PRO A 62 -18.60 -21.74 -13.28
N LEU A 63 -18.97 -20.46 -13.33
CA LEU A 63 -19.21 -19.64 -12.15
C LEU A 63 -20.71 -19.50 -11.92
N SER A 64 -21.16 -19.82 -10.71
CA SER A 64 -22.52 -19.61 -10.25
C SER A 64 -22.52 -18.73 -9.00
N GLU A 65 -23.54 -17.88 -8.89
CA GLU A 65 -23.77 -17.10 -7.68
C GLU A 65 -24.44 -17.99 -6.62
N SER A 66 -23.85 -18.02 -5.42
CA SER A 66 -24.45 -18.75 -4.30
C SER A 66 -25.71 -18.02 -3.81
N PRO A 67 -26.84 -18.74 -3.62
CA PRO A 67 -28.05 -18.15 -3.06
C PRO A 67 -27.89 -17.76 -1.57
N GLN A 68 -26.88 -18.33 -0.89
CA GLN A 68 -26.57 -18.02 0.49
C GLN A 68 -25.34 -17.11 0.56
N PRO A 69 -25.40 -16.02 1.37
CA PRO A 69 -24.24 -15.17 1.60
C PRO A 69 -23.14 -15.95 2.33
N TRP A 70 -21.89 -15.65 1.99
CA TRP A 70 -20.73 -16.28 2.62
C TRP A 70 -20.69 -15.99 4.13
N GLY A 71 -20.88 -17.02 4.96
CA GLY A 71 -21.04 -16.92 6.41
C GLY A 71 -20.32 -18.02 7.21
N ARG A 72 -20.56 -18.08 8.54
CA ARG A 72 -19.96 -19.09 9.43
C ARG A 72 -20.35 -20.53 9.06
N GLU A 73 -21.55 -20.73 8.54
CA GLU A 73 -22.06 -22.05 8.12
C GLU A 73 -21.24 -22.66 6.98
N VAL A 74 -20.54 -21.83 6.20
CA VAL A 74 -19.66 -22.26 5.09
C VAL A 74 -18.26 -22.69 5.61
N ILE A 75 -17.90 -22.32 6.85
CA ILE A 75 -16.72 -22.85 7.55
C ILE A 75 -17.00 -24.30 8.00
N GLU A 76 -18.27 -24.67 8.14
CA GLU A 76 -18.73 -26.00 8.52
C GLU A 76 -19.08 -26.89 7.30
N SER A 77 -18.59 -26.55 6.10
CA SER A 77 -18.85 -27.35 4.90
C SER A 77 -18.44 -28.82 5.08
N PRO A 78 -19.23 -29.75 4.50
CA PRO A 78 -18.98 -31.18 4.62
C PRO A 78 -17.66 -31.50 3.92
N GLY A 79 -16.61 -31.77 4.69
CA GLY A 79 -15.28 -32.06 4.16
C GLY A 79 -14.11 -31.71 5.05
N GLY A 80 -14.28 -30.87 6.08
CA GLY A 80 -13.32 -30.71 7.20
C GLY A 80 -11.85 -30.44 6.84
N GLY A 81 -11.55 -30.05 5.60
CA GLY A 81 -10.20 -29.82 5.08
C GLY A 81 -9.86 -28.34 5.06
N GLY A 82 -8.61 -28.01 5.40
CA GLY A 82 -8.09 -26.66 5.20
C GLY A 82 -8.10 -26.31 3.71
N TYR A 83 -8.77 -25.22 3.33
CA TYR A 83 -8.74 -24.69 1.98
C TYR A 83 -7.71 -23.56 1.86
N ASP A 84 -7.10 -23.43 0.69
CA ASP A 84 -6.16 -22.36 0.43
C ASP A 84 -6.90 -21.04 0.23
N SER A 85 -6.31 -19.95 0.71
CA SER A 85 -6.83 -18.60 0.48
C SER A 85 -5.82 -17.83 -0.35
N ALA A 86 -6.18 -17.43 -1.56
CA ALA A 86 -5.43 -16.46 -2.36
C ALA A 86 -5.68 -15.04 -1.85
N GLY A 87 -5.41 -14.83 -0.56
CA GLY A 87 -5.39 -13.51 0.04
C GLY A 87 -3.94 -13.00 0.07
N GLU A 88 -3.75 -11.73 -0.26
CA GLU A 88 -2.48 -11.07 -0.02
C GLU A 88 -2.29 -10.93 1.50
N THR A 89 -1.20 -11.48 2.02
CA THR A 89 -0.72 -11.18 3.37
C THR A 89 0.53 -10.33 3.24
N ASP A 90 0.47 -9.10 3.76
CA ASP A 90 1.56 -8.12 3.65
C ASP A 90 2.88 -8.64 4.27
N VAL A 91 2.78 -9.59 5.21
CA VAL A 91 3.93 -10.20 5.88
C VAL A 91 3.78 -11.72 6.00
N PRO A 92 4.90 -12.47 5.88
CA PRO A 92 4.91 -13.91 6.13
C PRO A 92 4.45 -14.27 7.54
N VAL A 93 3.74 -15.38 7.68
CA VAL A 93 3.20 -15.86 8.97
C VAL A 93 4.29 -16.04 10.03
N TRP A 94 5.48 -16.50 9.64
CA TRP A 94 6.62 -16.69 10.56
C TRP A 94 7.03 -15.41 11.31
N SER A 95 6.77 -14.23 10.74
CA SER A 95 7.03 -12.95 11.42
C SER A 95 6.17 -12.80 12.69
N GLY A 96 4.92 -13.27 12.65
CA GLY A 96 4.05 -13.32 13.82
C GLY A 96 4.57 -14.28 14.89
N TRP A 97 5.09 -15.45 14.48
CA TRP A 97 5.72 -16.40 15.40
C TRP A 97 6.97 -15.82 16.06
N ALA A 98 7.83 -15.16 15.29
CA ALA A 98 9.04 -14.51 15.81
C ALA A 98 8.69 -13.45 16.88
N ARG A 99 7.63 -12.66 16.66
CA ARG A 99 7.13 -11.68 17.64
C ARG A 99 6.58 -12.34 18.90
N GLY A 100 5.73 -13.35 18.74
CA GLY A 100 5.16 -14.10 19.86
C GLY A 100 6.24 -14.76 20.72
N LEU A 101 7.19 -15.45 20.08
CA LEU A 101 8.33 -16.08 20.75
C LEU A 101 9.26 -15.05 21.39
N GLY A 102 9.51 -13.93 20.74
CA GLY A 102 10.38 -12.88 21.29
C GLY A 102 9.81 -12.25 22.56
N MET A 103 8.53 -11.86 22.54
CA MET A 103 7.87 -11.24 23.69
C MET A 103 7.61 -12.22 24.84
N ALA A 104 7.09 -13.41 24.54
CA ALA A 104 6.84 -14.44 25.56
C ALA A 104 8.15 -14.99 26.13
N GLY A 105 9.14 -15.25 25.27
CA GLY A 105 10.47 -15.71 25.66
C GLY A 105 11.18 -14.71 26.56
N TRP A 106 11.14 -13.42 26.22
CA TRP A 106 11.67 -12.36 27.08
C TRP A 106 11.03 -12.39 28.48
N PHE A 107 9.68 -12.41 28.55
CA PHE A 107 8.96 -12.36 29.81
C PHE A 107 9.25 -13.59 30.68
N ILE A 108 9.14 -14.80 30.10
CA ILE A 108 9.38 -16.06 30.81
C ILE A 108 10.82 -16.13 31.31
N ALA A 109 11.80 -15.82 30.45
CA ALA A 109 13.21 -15.87 30.83
C ALA A 109 13.53 -14.86 31.94
N LEU A 110 12.97 -13.65 31.88
CA LEU A 110 13.18 -12.63 32.90
C LEU A 110 12.58 -13.05 34.25
N VAL A 111 11.34 -13.55 34.27
CA VAL A 111 10.67 -14.03 35.49
C VAL A 111 11.44 -15.19 36.09
N LEU A 112 11.83 -16.19 35.30
CA LEU A 112 12.60 -17.34 35.79
C LEU A 112 13.98 -16.93 36.32
N SER A 113 14.65 -15.97 35.67
CA SER A 113 15.94 -15.45 36.14
C SER A 113 15.83 -14.82 37.52
N ILE A 114 14.78 -14.03 37.75
CA ILE A 114 14.52 -13.37 39.03
C ILE A 114 14.08 -14.38 40.09
N SER A 115 13.20 -15.32 39.75
CA SER A 115 12.60 -16.25 40.71
C SER A 115 13.51 -17.40 41.12
N LEU A 116 14.38 -17.87 40.22
CA LEU A 116 15.21 -19.05 40.46
C LEU A 116 16.67 -18.69 40.81
N ASP A 117 17.01 -17.40 40.86
CA ASP A 117 18.40 -16.91 40.82
C ASP A 117 19.21 -17.66 39.75
N ALA A 118 18.54 -17.98 38.64
CA ALA A 118 19.17 -18.62 37.50
C ALA A 118 20.18 -17.62 37.00
N GLY A 119 21.47 -17.96 37.13
CA GLY A 119 22.59 -17.04 36.91
C GLY A 119 22.55 -16.32 35.56
N GLY A 120 23.58 -15.51 35.27
CA GLY A 120 23.54 -14.51 34.18
C GLY A 120 23.10 -14.97 32.77
N TRP A 121 23.04 -16.26 32.49
CA TRP A 121 22.45 -16.85 31.27
C TRP A 121 20.98 -16.50 31.05
N GLY A 122 20.16 -16.44 32.10
CA GLY A 122 18.74 -16.11 31.94
C GLY A 122 18.51 -14.69 31.40
N LEU A 123 19.40 -13.75 31.76
CA LEU A 123 19.39 -12.38 31.22
C LEU A 123 19.79 -12.34 29.74
N ILE A 124 20.74 -13.18 29.31
CA ILE A 124 21.11 -13.31 27.89
C ILE A 124 19.92 -13.84 27.09
N VAL A 125 19.26 -14.90 27.58
CA VAL A 125 18.09 -15.49 26.90
C VAL A 125 16.96 -14.47 26.81
N ALA A 126 16.72 -13.71 27.88
CA ALA A 126 15.71 -12.64 27.86
C ALA A 126 16.04 -11.55 26.82
N ALA A 127 17.27 -11.01 26.83
CA ALA A 127 17.69 -9.98 25.89
C ALA A 127 17.71 -10.47 24.43
N GLY A 128 18.20 -11.68 24.20
CA GLY A 128 18.22 -12.32 22.89
C GLY A 128 16.82 -12.59 22.34
N SER A 129 15.88 -13.02 23.20
CA SER A 129 14.47 -13.22 22.81
C SER A 129 13.85 -11.90 22.35
N LEU A 130 14.06 -10.82 23.09
CA LEU A 130 13.52 -9.51 22.71
C LEU A 130 14.14 -9.00 21.39
N PHE A 131 15.42 -9.26 21.16
CA PHE A 131 16.12 -8.92 19.91
C PHE A 131 15.59 -9.66 18.68
N LEU A 132 14.98 -10.85 18.84
CA LEU A 132 14.37 -11.58 17.71
C LEU A 132 13.31 -10.74 16.98
N VAL A 133 12.64 -9.82 17.70
CA VAL A 133 11.60 -8.97 17.12
C VAL A 133 12.16 -8.05 16.03
N PRO A 134 13.04 -7.08 16.31
CA PRO A 134 13.62 -6.24 15.26
C PRO A 134 14.52 -7.02 14.28
N ALA A 135 15.14 -8.13 14.72
CA ALA A 135 15.92 -8.97 13.82
C ALA A 135 15.03 -9.59 12.71
N SER A 136 13.81 -10.03 13.07
CA SER A 136 12.86 -10.55 12.08
C SER A 136 12.45 -9.48 11.05
N ASP A 137 12.27 -8.23 11.49
CA ASP A 137 11.95 -7.11 10.60
C ASP A 137 13.11 -6.80 9.64
N LEU A 138 14.36 -6.81 10.14
CA LEU A 138 15.54 -6.62 9.29
C LEU A 138 15.65 -7.72 8.23
N VAL A 139 15.35 -8.97 8.58
CA VAL A 139 15.29 -10.08 7.63
C VAL A 139 14.21 -9.84 6.58
N LEU A 140 13.01 -9.39 6.96
CA LEU A 140 11.95 -9.06 6.01
C LEU A 140 12.37 -7.92 5.07
N CYS A 141 12.97 -6.85 5.60
CA CYS A 141 13.47 -5.74 4.79
C CYS A 141 14.57 -6.20 3.82
N ALA A 142 15.50 -7.03 4.28
CA ALA A 142 16.58 -7.58 3.45
C ALA A 142 16.02 -8.49 2.34
N LEU A 143 15.06 -9.36 2.66
CA LEU A 143 14.38 -10.22 1.69
C LEU A 143 13.61 -9.39 0.67
N ALA A 144 12.87 -8.37 1.11
CA ALA A 144 12.14 -7.47 0.23
C ALA A 144 13.09 -6.70 -0.71
N TRP A 145 14.18 -6.16 -0.18
CA TRP A 145 15.21 -5.50 -0.97
C TRP A 145 15.86 -6.45 -1.98
N TRP A 146 16.20 -7.68 -1.57
CA TRP A 146 16.83 -8.66 -2.44
C TRP A 146 15.91 -9.09 -3.58
N ARG A 147 14.61 -9.29 -3.30
CA ARG A 147 13.59 -9.57 -4.34
C ARG A 147 13.45 -8.40 -5.32
N LYS A 148 13.44 -7.16 -4.83
CA LYS A 148 13.31 -5.95 -5.67
C LYS A 148 14.57 -5.65 -6.50
N ARG A 149 15.75 -6.04 -6.03
CA ARG A 149 17.03 -5.77 -6.70
C ARG A 149 17.14 -6.44 -8.09
N GLY A 150 16.35 -7.48 -8.34
CA GLY A 150 16.35 -8.23 -9.59
C GLY A 150 15.13 -8.02 -10.48
N ASP A 151 14.30 -7.00 -10.23
CA ASP A 151 13.04 -6.83 -10.95
C ASP A 151 13.23 -6.21 -12.33
N VAL A 152 13.76 -7.01 -13.26
CA VAL A 152 13.93 -6.67 -14.69
C VAL A 152 12.59 -6.31 -15.35
N ARG A 153 11.45 -6.69 -14.74
CA ARG A 153 10.10 -6.42 -15.26
C ARG A 153 9.84 -4.93 -15.47
N LEU A 154 10.49 -4.07 -14.70
CA LEU A 154 10.32 -2.61 -14.78
C LEU A 154 11.33 -1.92 -15.72
N ALA A 155 12.31 -2.65 -16.28
CA ALA A 155 13.37 -2.06 -17.09
C ALA A 155 12.86 -1.44 -18.41
N ASP A 156 11.83 -2.06 -19.01
CA ASP A 156 11.24 -1.60 -20.28
C ASP A 156 10.01 -0.69 -20.07
N ALA A 157 9.75 -0.22 -18.86
CA ALA A 157 8.56 0.56 -18.55
C ALA A 157 8.70 2.02 -19.00
N VAL A 158 7.67 2.56 -19.65
CA VAL A 158 7.55 4.00 -19.87
C VAL A 158 7.07 4.64 -18.56
N VAL A 159 7.89 5.53 -17.98
CA VAL A 159 7.61 6.15 -16.68
C VAL A 159 7.11 7.58 -16.86
N ILE A 160 5.85 7.81 -16.50
CA ILE A 160 5.22 9.13 -16.47
C ILE A 160 5.30 9.68 -15.05
N THR A 161 6.07 10.75 -14.87
CA THR A 161 6.23 11.44 -13.59
C THR A 161 5.29 12.65 -13.50
N PRO A 162 4.81 13.02 -12.30
CA PRO A 162 3.99 14.20 -12.12
C PRO A 162 4.67 15.49 -12.57
N SER A 163 3.92 16.35 -13.26
CA SER A 163 4.29 17.75 -13.55
C SER A 163 3.21 18.66 -12.96
N PRO A 164 3.35 19.09 -11.69
CA PRO A 164 2.34 19.88 -11.02
C PRO A 164 2.36 21.34 -11.47
N ALA A 165 1.21 22.01 -11.37
CA ALA A 165 1.10 23.44 -11.60
C ALA A 165 2.09 24.23 -10.73
N SER A 166 2.62 25.32 -11.29
CA SER A 166 3.51 26.22 -10.54
C SER A 166 2.82 26.73 -9.27
N GLY A 167 3.54 26.70 -8.15
CA GLY A 167 3.00 27.12 -6.84
C GLY A 167 1.92 26.20 -6.26
N ALA A 168 1.65 25.02 -6.85
CA ALA A 168 0.64 24.11 -6.31
C ALA A 168 1.03 23.49 -4.95
N GLY A 169 2.31 23.54 -4.58
CA GLY A 169 2.78 23.01 -3.29
C GLY A 169 3.07 21.51 -3.30
N ALA A 170 3.37 20.94 -4.47
CA ALA A 170 3.83 19.55 -4.56
C ALA A 170 5.10 19.34 -3.74
N THR A 171 5.17 18.23 -3.01
CA THR A 171 6.32 17.88 -2.18
C THR A 171 7.37 17.14 -3.01
N ARG A 172 8.65 17.21 -2.60
CA ARG A 172 9.71 16.41 -3.22
C ARG A 172 9.40 14.92 -3.20
N ARG A 173 8.82 14.42 -2.09
CA ARG A 173 8.35 13.04 -1.95
C ARG A 173 7.43 12.62 -3.09
N PHE A 174 6.40 13.44 -3.38
CA PHE A 174 5.43 13.16 -4.43
C PHE A 174 6.13 13.09 -5.79
N LEU A 175 7.02 14.03 -6.10
CA LEU A 175 7.72 14.07 -7.38
C LEU A 175 8.71 12.92 -7.59
N GLU A 176 9.36 12.45 -6.53
CA GLU A 176 10.34 11.34 -6.62
C GLU A 176 9.68 9.95 -6.61
N THR A 177 8.48 9.84 -6.03
CA THR A 177 7.86 8.53 -5.74
C THR A 177 6.64 8.26 -6.61
N ALA A 178 5.75 9.24 -6.78
CA ALA A 178 4.53 9.02 -7.54
C ALA A 178 4.86 8.88 -9.03
N ALA A 179 4.29 7.87 -9.66
CA ALA A 179 4.53 7.58 -11.06
C ALA A 179 3.37 6.77 -11.67
N VAL A 180 3.17 6.92 -12.98
CA VAL A 180 2.42 5.95 -13.79
C VAL A 180 3.42 5.23 -14.67
N ARG A 181 3.62 3.94 -14.45
CA ARG A 181 4.50 3.10 -15.25
C ARG A 181 3.66 2.28 -16.21
N VAL A 182 3.95 2.38 -17.49
CA VAL A 182 3.28 1.59 -18.53
C VAL A 182 4.23 0.49 -18.96
N LEU A 183 3.88 -0.74 -18.62
CA LEU A 183 4.56 -1.98 -19.00
C LEU A 183 3.90 -2.58 -20.26
N PRO A 184 4.52 -3.61 -20.88
CA PRO A 184 3.89 -4.34 -21.97
C PRO A 184 2.51 -4.94 -21.61
N ALA A 185 2.38 -5.50 -20.40
CA ALA A 185 1.16 -6.17 -19.95
C ALA A 185 0.33 -5.33 -18.96
N ASP A 186 0.95 -4.39 -18.24
CA ASP A 186 0.37 -3.77 -17.05
C ASP A 186 0.53 -2.24 -17.05
N VAL A 187 -0.33 -1.57 -16.29
CA VAL A 187 -0.23 -0.17 -15.92
C VAL A 187 -0.12 -0.12 -14.40
N VAL A 188 1.02 0.38 -13.91
CA VAL A 188 1.33 0.43 -12.48
C VAL A 188 1.28 1.86 -12.01
N LEU A 189 0.40 2.11 -11.04
CA LEU A 189 0.23 3.40 -10.42
C LEU A 189 0.89 3.40 -9.05
N THR A 190 1.90 4.24 -8.90
CA THR A 190 2.60 4.47 -7.65
C THR A 190 2.16 5.82 -7.07
N ASN A 191 1.72 5.83 -5.82
CA ASN A 191 1.30 7.05 -5.14
C ASN A 191 2.46 7.74 -4.36
N THR A 192 2.16 8.82 -3.64
CA THR A 192 3.15 9.60 -2.85
C THR A 192 3.97 8.75 -1.86
N VAL A 193 3.43 7.63 -1.38
CA VAL A 193 4.05 6.80 -0.34
C VAL A 193 4.64 5.50 -0.90
N GLY A 194 4.58 5.30 -2.21
CA GLY A 194 5.13 4.12 -2.87
C GLY A 194 4.17 2.92 -2.90
N GLU A 195 2.89 3.09 -2.52
CA GLU A 195 1.89 2.04 -2.72
C GLU A 195 1.64 1.90 -4.22
N GLU A 196 1.68 0.67 -4.71
CA GLU A 196 1.48 0.35 -6.12
C GLU A 196 0.11 -0.29 -6.34
N ARG A 197 -0.53 0.07 -7.45
CA ARG A 197 -1.72 -0.61 -7.96
C ARG A 197 -1.49 -1.01 -9.40
N TRP A 198 -1.76 -2.27 -9.67
CA TRP A 198 -1.47 -2.91 -10.94
C TRP A 198 -2.76 -3.16 -11.69
N TYR A 199 -2.86 -2.59 -12.89
CA TYR A 199 -4.00 -2.77 -13.77
C TYR A 199 -3.52 -3.45 -15.04
N ALA A 200 -4.29 -4.39 -15.58
CA ALA A 200 -3.98 -4.92 -16.90
C ALA A 200 -4.04 -3.80 -17.94
N ARG A 201 -3.03 -3.73 -18.81
CA ARG A 201 -3.01 -2.77 -19.93
C ARG A 201 -4.02 -3.14 -21.01
N ARG A 202 -4.30 -4.43 -21.17
CA ARG A 202 -5.17 -4.97 -22.23
C ARG A 202 -6.14 -6.02 -21.67
N GLY A 203 -7.24 -6.21 -22.39
CA GLY A 203 -8.26 -7.21 -22.08
C GLY A 203 -9.40 -6.68 -21.20
N PRO A 204 -10.42 -7.51 -20.93
CA PRO A 204 -11.72 -7.01 -20.47
C PRO A 204 -11.74 -6.49 -19.02
N HIS A 205 -10.70 -6.78 -18.24
CA HIS A 205 -10.50 -6.26 -16.88
C HIS A 205 -9.39 -5.20 -16.83
N GLY A 206 -8.95 -4.71 -17.98
CA GLY A 206 -7.89 -3.72 -18.10
C GLY A 206 -8.41 -2.28 -18.15
N ILE A 207 -7.51 -1.36 -18.49
CA ILE A 207 -7.86 0.00 -18.88
C ILE A 207 -8.14 0.03 -20.38
N ALA A 208 -9.30 0.56 -20.76
CA ALA A 208 -9.77 0.58 -22.14
C ALA A 208 -9.74 1.96 -22.79
N ARG A 209 -9.77 3.04 -21.99
CA ARG A 209 -9.78 4.41 -22.50
C ARG A 209 -9.28 5.43 -21.49
N LEU A 210 -8.85 6.56 -22.03
CA LEU A 210 -8.49 7.75 -21.27
C LEU A 210 -9.55 8.82 -21.47
N VAL A 211 -10.03 9.40 -20.37
CA VAL A 211 -10.99 10.50 -20.41
C VAL A 211 -10.41 11.71 -19.70
N ARG A 212 -10.22 12.81 -20.43
CA ARG A 212 -9.82 14.09 -19.84
C ARG A 212 -11.07 14.86 -19.42
N LEU A 213 -11.18 15.10 -18.12
CA LEU A 213 -12.28 15.85 -17.53
C LEU A 213 -12.01 17.35 -17.65
N THR A 214 -13.00 18.08 -18.15
CA THR A 214 -12.96 19.53 -18.27
C THR A 214 -14.04 20.19 -17.42
N ASP A 215 -13.70 21.33 -16.84
CA ASP A 215 -14.64 22.15 -16.11
C ASP A 215 -15.71 22.70 -17.06
N PRO A 216 -17.02 22.52 -16.76
CA PRO A 216 -18.07 22.88 -17.69
C PRO A 216 -18.19 24.39 -17.93
N ARG A 217 -17.69 25.23 -17.02
CA ARG A 217 -17.81 26.70 -17.08
C ARG A 217 -16.57 27.35 -17.70
N THR A 218 -15.40 26.91 -17.28
CA THR A 218 -14.11 27.52 -17.64
C THR A 218 -13.39 26.76 -18.76
N GLY A 219 -13.77 25.50 -19.02
CA GLY A 219 -13.06 24.62 -19.95
C GLY A 219 -11.71 24.11 -19.42
N ALA A 220 -11.31 24.49 -18.21
CA ALA A 220 -10.05 24.08 -17.63
C ALA A 220 -9.99 22.56 -17.42
N CYS A 221 -8.83 21.95 -17.64
CA CYS A 221 -8.64 20.52 -17.38
C CYS A 221 -8.62 20.26 -15.86
N LEU A 222 -9.50 19.36 -15.41
CA LEU A 222 -9.67 19.02 -14.00
C LEU A 222 -8.86 17.77 -13.63
N GLY A 223 -8.92 16.73 -14.47
CA GLY A 223 -8.26 15.45 -14.24
C GLY A 223 -8.33 14.51 -15.43
N VAL A 224 -7.68 13.36 -15.29
CA VAL A 224 -7.73 12.25 -16.26
C VAL A 224 -8.28 11.02 -15.56
N GLU A 225 -9.33 10.44 -16.13
CA GLU A 225 -9.84 9.14 -15.73
C GLU A 225 -9.30 8.05 -16.65
N LEU A 226 -8.87 6.94 -16.06
CA LEU A 226 -8.65 5.70 -16.79
C LEU A 226 -9.89 4.84 -16.56
N ARG A 227 -10.60 4.53 -17.64
CA ARG A 227 -11.86 3.75 -17.58
C ARG A 227 -11.71 2.37 -18.17
N ASP A 228 -12.53 1.45 -17.67
CA ASP A 228 -12.72 0.13 -18.29
C ASP A 228 -13.62 0.19 -19.54
N ASP A 229 -13.85 -0.97 -20.15
CA ASP A 229 -14.71 -1.13 -21.33
C ASP A 229 -16.16 -0.71 -21.06
N ASP A 230 -16.63 -0.87 -19.81
CA ASP A 230 -17.95 -0.47 -19.33
C ASP A 230 -18.04 1.04 -19.01
N ARG A 231 -16.99 1.81 -19.37
CA ARG A 231 -16.86 3.26 -19.15
C ARG A 231 -16.91 3.67 -17.69
N GLN A 232 -16.58 2.77 -16.77
CA GLN A 232 -16.50 3.09 -15.36
C GLN A 232 -15.08 3.54 -15.01
N ALA A 233 -14.97 4.56 -14.16
CA ALA A 233 -13.67 5.05 -13.75
C ALA A 233 -12.99 4.04 -12.80
N ARG A 234 -11.72 3.75 -13.07
CA ARG A 234 -10.87 2.87 -12.24
C ARG A 234 -9.72 3.61 -11.57
N VAL A 235 -9.27 4.67 -12.22
CA VAL A 235 -8.24 5.58 -11.72
C VAL A 235 -8.65 7.00 -12.02
N LEU A 236 -8.33 7.92 -11.10
CA LEU A 236 -8.39 9.35 -11.31
C LEU A 236 -7.06 10.04 -10.97
N LEU A 237 -6.47 10.68 -11.99
CA LEU A 237 -5.26 11.51 -11.88
C LEU A 237 -5.65 13.00 -11.92
N PRO A 238 -5.50 13.77 -10.83
CA PRO A 238 -5.86 15.18 -10.86
C PRO A 238 -4.89 15.98 -11.74
N TRP A 239 -5.44 16.75 -12.69
CA TRP A 239 -4.66 17.43 -13.73
C TRP A 239 -3.63 18.38 -13.12
N ARG A 240 -4.05 19.13 -12.09
CA ARG A 240 -3.21 20.08 -11.36
C ARG A 240 -1.90 19.49 -10.86
N TRP A 241 -1.88 18.21 -10.47
CA TRP A 241 -0.68 17.58 -9.90
C TRP A 241 0.15 16.82 -10.93
N TRP A 242 -0.47 16.37 -12.01
CA TRP A 242 0.14 15.47 -12.98
C TRP A 242 0.55 16.14 -14.29
N PHE A 243 -0.25 17.07 -14.80
CA PHE A 243 -0.14 17.58 -16.17
C PHE A 243 -0.28 19.11 -16.29
N ALA A 244 -0.35 19.84 -15.18
CA ALA A 244 -0.53 21.30 -15.21
C ALA A 244 0.79 22.10 -15.10
N GLY A 245 1.91 21.41 -14.94
CA GLY A 245 3.24 22.00 -14.89
C GLY A 245 3.88 22.21 -16.28
N PRO A 246 5.13 22.73 -16.33
CA PRO A 246 5.82 23.04 -17.58
C PRO A 246 6.01 21.86 -18.53
N ASP A 247 6.18 20.65 -17.97
CA ASP A 247 6.31 19.42 -18.74
C ASP A 247 4.95 18.72 -18.96
N GLY A 248 3.85 19.30 -18.48
CA GLY A 248 2.57 18.65 -18.35
C GLY A 248 2.00 18.13 -19.67
N ASP A 249 2.02 18.94 -20.73
CA ASP A 249 1.56 18.53 -22.05
C ASP A 249 2.40 17.40 -22.63
N ARG A 250 3.74 17.46 -22.47
CA ARG A 250 4.65 16.39 -22.88
C ARG A 250 4.35 15.10 -22.12
N ARG A 251 4.19 15.16 -20.79
CA ARG A 251 3.85 14.00 -19.96
C ARG A 251 2.49 13.40 -20.32
N TRP A 252 1.53 14.25 -20.66
CA TRP A 252 0.23 13.80 -21.15
C TRP A 252 0.35 13.07 -22.49
N SER A 253 1.06 13.65 -23.46
CA SER A 253 1.32 13.00 -24.75
C SER A 253 2.10 11.69 -24.60
N GLU A 254 3.10 11.63 -23.72
CA GLU A 254 3.84 10.40 -23.39
C GLU A 254 2.92 9.33 -22.82
N LEU A 255 2.00 9.68 -21.91
CA LEU A 255 1.02 8.74 -21.34
C LEU A 255 0.08 8.20 -22.41
N VAL A 256 -0.48 9.08 -23.25
CA VAL A 256 -1.37 8.70 -24.35
C VAL A 256 -0.66 7.77 -25.33
N ALA A 257 0.56 8.11 -25.73
CA ALA A 257 1.37 7.31 -26.65
C ALA A 257 1.73 5.95 -26.05
N ALA A 258 2.10 5.90 -24.77
CA ALA A 258 2.48 4.66 -24.10
C ALA A 258 1.30 3.70 -23.92
N LEU A 259 0.11 4.22 -23.63
CA LEU A 259 -1.08 3.39 -23.42
C LEU A 259 -1.69 2.90 -24.74
N GLU A 260 -1.59 3.68 -25.81
CA GLU A 260 -2.22 3.39 -27.12
C GLU A 260 -3.75 3.20 -27.02
N LEU A 261 -4.38 3.94 -26.11
CA LEU A 261 -5.82 3.85 -25.85
C LEU A 261 -6.57 5.05 -26.43
N PRO A 262 -7.86 4.89 -26.78
CA PRO A 262 -8.69 6.01 -27.22
C PRO A 262 -8.79 7.08 -26.12
N VAL A 263 -8.65 8.34 -26.54
CA VAL A 263 -8.74 9.53 -25.69
C VAL A 263 -10.03 10.29 -26.01
N SER A 264 -10.75 10.73 -24.99
CA SER A 264 -11.90 11.62 -25.16
C SER A 264 -11.91 12.73 -24.12
N ASP A 265 -12.41 13.91 -24.51
CA ASP A 265 -12.67 15.00 -23.59
C ASP A 265 -14.14 14.98 -23.15
N GLU A 266 -14.38 15.01 -21.84
CA GLU A 266 -15.73 15.05 -21.27
C GLU A 266 -15.87 16.22 -20.29
N LYS A 267 -17.04 16.87 -20.30
CA LYS A 267 -17.37 17.90 -19.32
C LYS A 267 -17.75 17.22 -18.01
N PHE A 268 -17.07 17.60 -16.92
CA PHE A 268 -17.37 17.09 -15.59
C PHE A 268 -18.78 17.51 -15.16
N LYS A 269 -19.62 16.54 -14.79
CA LYS A 269 -20.97 16.79 -14.27
C LYS A 269 -20.89 16.81 -12.75
N HIS A 270 -21.02 17.99 -12.14
CA HIS A 270 -21.13 18.09 -10.69
C HIS A 270 -22.33 17.30 -10.19
N ALA A 271 -22.12 16.42 -9.20
CA ALA A 271 -23.22 15.89 -8.43
C ALA A 271 -23.93 17.06 -7.74
N SER A 272 -25.24 17.19 -7.95
CA SER A 272 -26.08 18.34 -7.56
C SER A 272 -26.12 18.67 -6.05
N LYS A 273 -25.45 17.86 -5.20
CA LYS A 273 -25.38 18.02 -3.73
C LYS A 273 -24.04 18.57 -3.21
N ALA A 274 -23.11 18.90 -4.09
CA ALA A 274 -21.85 19.52 -3.70
C ALA A 274 -22.06 21.02 -3.42
N GLY A 275 -22.28 21.36 -2.14
CA GLY A 275 -22.33 22.76 -1.68
C GLY A 275 -21.06 23.55 -2.05
N SER A 276 -21.16 24.88 -2.06
CA SER A 276 -20.11 25.85 -2.38
C SER A 276 -18.72 25.36 -2.00
N MET A 277 -17.89 25.07 -3.00
CA MET A 277 -16.58 24.46 -2.83
C MET A 277 -15.48 25.46 -3.19
N ASP A 278 -15.02 26.21 -2.19
CA ASP A 278 -13.88 27.13 -2.35
C ASP A 278 -12.57 26.35 -2.29
N GLY A 279 -12.00 26.05 -3.46
CA GLY A 279 -10.66 25.53 -3.61
C GLY A 279 -10.44 24.79 -4.93
N PRO A 280 -9.25 24.89 -5.55
CA PRO A 280 -8.94 24.26 -6.84
C PRO A 280 -9.02 22.72 -6.84
N ASP A 281 -8.87 22.07 -5.69
CA ASP A 281 -8.87 20.60 -5.53
C ASP A 281 -10.20 20.06 -5.00
N SER A 282 -11.22 20.90 -4.96
CA SER A 282 -12.49 20.56 -4.34
C SER A 282 -13.39 19.73 -5.26
N TRP A 283 -13.23 19.87 -6.59
CA TRP A 283 -14.08 19.24 -7.60
C TRP A 283 -14.14 17.71 -7.46
N TYR A 284 -13.01 17.05 -7.17
CA TYR A 284 -12.96 15.59 -7.05
C TYR A 284 -13.56 15.08 -5.73
N ARG A 285 -13.88 15.94 -4.75
CA ARG A 285 -14.58 15.51 -3.53
C ARG A 285 -15.98 14.98 -3.82
N ALA A 286 -16.58 15.43 -4.92
CA ALA A 286 -17.87 14.97 -5.41
C ALA A 286 -17.75 13.80 -6.40
N HIS A 287 -16.52 13.34 -6.70
CA HIS A 287 -16.25 12.25 -7.62
C HIS A 287 -16.26 10.89 -6.90
N GLU A 288 -16.69 9.82 -7.56
CA GLU A 288 -16.71 8.46 -6.98
C GLU A 288 -15.31 7.98 -6.55
N LEU A 289 -14.29 8.38 -7.32
CA LEU A 289 -12.86 8.18 -7.05
C LEU A 289 -12.21 9.33 -6.24
N ALA A 290 -12.95 10.01 -5.37
CA ALA A 290 -12.39 11.09 -4.53
C ALA A 290 -11.19 10.64 -3.67
N SER A 291 -11.25 9.43 -3.11
CA SER A 291 -10.14 8.87 -2.32
C SER A 291 -8.91 8.67 -3.20
N ASP A 292 -9.13 8.16 -4.40
CA ASP A 292 -8.07 7.90 -5.36
C ASP A 292 -7.34 9.17 -5.76
N ALA A 293 -8.09 10.20 -6.16
CA ALA A 293 -7.54 11.52 -6.47
C ALA A 293 -6.69 12.06 -5.32
N ARG A 294 -7.13 11.90 -4.06
CA ARG A 294 -6.34 12.33 -2.89
C ARG A 294 -5.05 11.55 -2.74
N LYS A 295 -5.07 10.23 -2.95
CA LYS A 295 -3.86 9.40 -2.89
C LYS A 295 -2.88 9.70 -4.03
N MET A 296 -3.41 10.01 -5.21
CA MET A 296 -2.66 10.44 -6.39
C MET A 296 -2.31 11.94 -6.36
N SER A 297 -2.47 12.61 -5.21
CA SER A 297 -2.05 13.99 -4.95
C SER A 297 -0.92 14.02 -3.90
N PRO A 298 -0.19 15.15 -3.76
CA PRO A 298 0.74 15.33 -2.66
C PRO A 298 0.07 15.09 -1.30
N MET A 299 0.70 14.25 -0.49
CA MET A 299 0.23 13.95 0.86
C MET A 299 0.85 14.90 1.89
N GLU A 300 0.08 15.27 2.90
CA GLU A 300 0.59 16.03 4.04
C GLU A 300 1.74 15.26 4.72
N GLY A 301 2.85 15.93 5.05
CA GLY A 301 4.04 15.27 5.58
C GLY A 301 3.79 14.41 6.83
N LYS A 302 2.87 14.80 7.73
CA LYS A 302 2.51 13.96 8.89
C LYS A 302 1.84 12.66 8.48
N ALA A 303 0.91 12.71 7.53
CA ALA A 303 0.24 11.53 7.00
C ALA A 303 1.20 10.65 6.20
N ALA A 304 2.09 11.26 5.39
CA ALA A 304 3.10 10.54 4.62
C ALA A 304 4.07 9.77 5.53
N ARG A 305 4.57 10.40 6.60
CA ARG A 305 5.45 9.74 7.58
C ARG A 305 4.78 8.57 8.28
N ARG A 306 3.50 8.71 8.60
CA ARG A 306 2.71 7.63 9.21
C ARG A 306 2.53 6.46 8.24
N ALA A 307 2.20 6.75 7.00
CA ALA A 307 2.01 5.73 5.95
C ALA A 307 3.31 5.00 5.59
N THR A 308 4.46 5.69 5.56
CA THR A 308 5.75 5.06 5.23
C THR A 308 6.51 4.51 6.45
N SER A 309 5.99 4.68 7.66
CA SER A 309 6.61 4.12 8.87
C SER A 309 6.29 2.64 8.98
N TRP A 310 7.31 1.78 8.89
CA TRP A 310 7.17 0.32 9.05
C TRP A 310 6.41 -0.07 10.32
N SER A 311 6.74 0.56 11.44
CA SER A 311 6.11 0.26 12.72
C SER A 311 4.65 0.70 12.80
N GLU A 312 4.26 1.79 12.13
CA GLU A 312 2.86 2.24 12.13
C GLU A 312 2.01 1.55 11.07
N SER A 313 2.62 1.13 9.96
CA SER A 313 1.93 0.51 8.81
C SER A 313 1.79 -1.00 8.94
N VAL A 314 2.81 -1.70 9.46
CA VAL A 314 2.88 -3.16 9.45
C VAL A 314 2.62 -3.78 10.82
N ILE A 315 3.12 -3.17 11.90
CA ILE A 315 3.24 -3.86 13.19
C ILE A 315 2.33 -3.29 14.29
N GLY A 316 2.00 -2.00 14.20
CA GLY A 316 1.26 -1.28 15.22
C GLY A 316 2.19 -0.36 16.02
N GLY A 317 1.82 0.91 16.14
CA GLY A 317 2.72 1.96 16.62
C GLY A 317 3.26 1.81 18.06
N SER A 318 2.71 0.91 18.87
CA SER A 318 3.14 0.69 20.26
C SER A 318 4.51 0.05 20.39
N GLU A 319 4.97 -0.74 19.41
CA GLU A 319 6.25 -1.45 19.52
C GLU A 319 7.48 -0.53 19.53
N VAL A 320 7.39 0.63 18.86
CA VAL A 320 8.45 1.66 18.85
C VAL A 320 8.78 2.17 20.25
N ILE A 321 7.81 2.09 21.16
CA ILE A 321 7.95 2.57 22.54
C ILE A 321 8.23 1.39 23.47
N LEU A 322 7.45 0.30 23.36
CA LEU A 322 7.52 -0.81 24.29
C LEU A 322 8.84 -1.61 24.19
N LEU A 323 9.31 -1.93 22.98
CA LEU A 323 10.52 -2.74 22.81
C LEU A 323 11.77 -2.04 23.38
N PRO A 324 12.02 -0.75 23.08
CA PRO A 324 13.17 -0.04 23.67
C PRO A 324 13.03 0.14 25.18
N MET A 325 11.81 0.36 25.69
CA MET A 325 11.56 0.45 27.13
C MET A 325 11.89 -0.86 27.85
N PHE A 326 11.43 -2.01 27.33
CA PHE A 326 11.75 -3.32 27.91
C PHE A 326 13.23 -3.68 27.77
N SER A 327 13.85 -3.29 26.65
CA SER A 327 15.30 -3.47 26.44
C SER A 327 16.13 -2.65 27.41
N GLY A 328 15.66 -1.45 27.78
CA GLY A 328 16.31 -0.55 28.72
C GLY A 328 16.59 -1.18 30.09
N LEU A 329 15.79 -2.14 30.53
CA LEU A 329 15.97 -2.84 31.81
C LEU A 329 17.30 -3.59 31.89
N LEU A 330 17.74 -4.20 30.79
CA LEU A 330 18.98 -4.98 30.74
C LEU A 330 20.17 -4.16 30.19
N LEU A 331 19.94 -2.93 29.75
CA LEU A 331 20.96 -2.07 29.15
C LEU A 331 22.09 -1.74 30.13
N ALA A 332 21.78 -1.59 31.42
CA ALA A 332 22.78 -1.36 32.47
C ALA A 332 23.83 -2.49 32.55
N GLY A 333 23.50 -3.69 32.05
CA GLY A 333 24.42 -4.82 31.94
C GLY A 333 25.67 -4.51 31.12
N LEU A 334 25.63 -3.55 30.18
CA LEU A 334 26.80 -3.08 29.43
C LEU A 334 27.95 -2.59 30.32
N PHE A 335 27.62 -2.06 31.50
CA PHE A 335 28.58 -1.50 32.45
C PHE A 335 28.92 -2.48 33.58
N SER A 336 28.48 -3.73 33.49
CA SER A 336 28.78 -4.77 34.47
C SER A 336 30.14 -5.41 34.20
N ASP A 337 30.84 -5.87 35.23
CA ASP A 337 32.07 -6.68 35.08
C ASP A 337 31.76 -8.16 34.75
N ARG A 338 30.49 -8.57 34.79
CA ARG A 338 30.08 -9.94 34.49
C ARG A 338 29.79 -10.10 33.00
N VAL A 339 30.55 -10.98 32.33
CA VAL A 339 30.40 -11.26 30.89
C VAL A 339 28.94 -11.54 30.47
N PRO A 340 28.14 -12.36 31.20
CA PRO A 340 26.75 -12.58 30.80
C PRO A 340 25.87 -11.33 30.82
N ALA A 341 26.10 -10.41 31.77
CA ALA A 341 25.36 -9.16 31.86
C ALA A 341 25.79 -8.19 30.74
N GLN A 342 27.07 -8.16 30.38
CA GLN A 342 27.57 -7.38 29.24
C GLN A 342 26.93 -7.83 27.93
N VAL A 343 26.84 -9.15 27.70
CA VAL A 343 26.20 -9.72 26.50
C VAL A 343 24.71 -9.37 26.46
N ALA A 344 24.00 -9.50 27.59
CA ALA A 344 22.60 -9.09 27.69
C ALA A 344 22.41 -7.58 27.39
N GLY A 345 23.30 -6.74 27.94
CA GLY A 345 23.32 -5.31 27.67
C GLY A 345 23.57 -4.97 26.20
N ALA A 346 24.45 -5.71 25.52
CA ALA A 346 24.72 -5.55 24.09
C ALA A 346 23.49 -5.87 23.23
N PHE A 347 22.80 -6.99 23.50
CA PHE A 347 21.53 -7.32 22.81
C PHE A 347 20.44 -6.27 23.06
N SER A 348 20.35 -5.74 24.28
CA SER A 348 19.45 -4.62 24.59
C SER A 348 19.78 -3.35 23.80
N ALA A 349 21.05 -2.98 23.71
CA ALA A 349 21.48 -1.83 22.92
C ALA A 349 21.18 -2.02 21.43
N LEU A 350 21.44 -3.22 20.89
CA LEU A 350 21.10 -3.57 19.51
C LEU A 350 19.60 -3.50 19.25
N THR A 351 18.78 -4.00 20.19
CA THR A 351 17.31 -3.90 20.09
C THR A 351 16.86 -2.44 20.03
N ILE A 352 17.36 -1.58 20.93
CA ILE A 352 17.05 -0.14 20.93
C ILE A 352 17.48 0.52 19.62
N ALA A 353 18.72 0.28 19.17
CA ALA A 353 19.26 0.86 17.96
C ALA A 353 18.50 0.40 16.71
N ALA A 354 18.13 -0.87 16.62
CA ALA A 354 17.38 -1.43 15.50
C ALA A 354 15.95 -0.90 15.40
N VAL A 355 15.33 -0.54 16.55
CA VAL A 355 13.97 0.03 16.57
C VAL A 355 13.99 1.55 16.36
N TRP A 356 14.78 2.29 17.15
CA TRP A 356 14.80 3.77 17.11
C TRP A 356 15.63 4.33 15.97
N GLY A 357 16.72 3.66 15.56
CA GLY A 357 17.60 4.14 14.49
C GLY A 357 16.83 4.41 13.20
N PRO A 358 16.13 3.42 12.62
CA PRO A 358 15.32 3.61 11.41
C PRO A 358 14.19 4.63 11.60
N ALA A 359 13.53 4.65 12.76
CA ALA A 359 12.44 5.58 13.02
C ALA A 359 12.91 7.04 13.04
N ILE A 360 14.03 7.31 13.72
CA ILE A 360 14.65 8.64 13.78
C ILE A 360 15.16 9.05 12.39
N ALA A 361 15.87 8.15 11.71
CA ALA A 361 16.40 8.41 10.36
C ALA A 361 15.28 8.76 9.37
N ASN A 362 14.17 8.02 9.40
CA ASN A 362 13.00 8.29 8.56
C ASN A 362 12.34 9.63 8.91
N GLN A 363 12.15 9.95 10.20
CA GLN A 363 11.58 11.23 10.62
C GLN A 363 12.45 12.42 10.18
N LEU A 364 13.77 12.32 10.35
CA LEU A 364 14.71 13.38 9.97
C LEU A 364 14.74 13.57 8.45
N THR A 365 14.95 12.48 7.70
CA THR A 365 15.00 12.51 6.23
C THR A 365 13.69 13.07 5.67
N SER A 366 12.56 12.58 6.15
CA SER A 366 11.25 13.06 5.69
C SER A 366 11.08 14.57 5.88
N ARG A 367 11.39 15.09 7.07
CA ARG A 367 11.19 16.53 7.37
C ARG A 367 12.20 17.42 6.66
N LEU A 368 13.45 16.98 6.55
CA LEU A 368 14.53 17.80 6.02
C LEU A 368 14.57 17.81 4.50
N THR A 369 14.14 16.73 3.84
CA THR A 369 14.24 16.60 2.38
C THR A 369 12.90 16.35 1.70
N GLN A 370 12.13 15.36 2.14
CA GLN A 370 11.01 14.83 1.36
C GLN A 370 9.72 15.66 1.47
N ASP A 371 9.43 16.22 2.63
CA ASP A 371 8.19 16.96 2.91
C ASP A 371 8.28 18.44 2.54
N ARG A 372 9.42 18.91 2.01
CA ARG A 372 9.59 20.29 1.56
C ARG A 372 8.82 20.51 0.25
N PRO A 373 8.15 21.66 0.08
CA PRO A 373 7.59 22.06 -1.19
C PRO A 373 8.69 22.13 -2.25
N HIS A 374 8.41 21.61 -3.44
CA HIS A 374 9.28 21.80 -4.58
C HIS A 374 9.11 23.23 -5.08
N VAL A 375 10.21 24.00 -5.03
CA VAL A 375 10.28 25.32 -5.66
C VAL A 375 10.92 25.11 -7.02
N SER A 376 10.13 25.17 -8.10
CA SER A 376 10.69 25.23 -9.44
C SER A 376 11.55 26.50 -9.54
N PRO A 377 12.80 26.42 -10.02
CA PRO A 377 13.58 27.62 -10.25
C PRO A 377 12.79 28.52 -11.19
N GLN A 378 12.49 29.75 -10.76
CA GLN A 378 11.93 30.76 -11.65
C GLN A 378 12.92 30.92 -12.80
N VAL A 379 12.51 30.57 -14.01
CA VAL A 379 13.23 30.99 -15.21
C VAL A 379 13.12 32.51 -15.21
N SER A 380 14.20 33.18 -14.81
CA SER A 380 14.31 34.62 -14.97
C SER A 380 14.31 34.91 -16.46
N GLU A 381 13.16 35.29 -17.00
CA GLU A 381 13.06 35.95 -18.29
C GLU A 381 13.88 37.24 -18.18
N THR A 382 15.13 37.18 -18.62
CA THR A 382 15.92 38.38 -18.90
C THR A 382 15.43 38.88 -20.26
N SER A 383 14.85 40.07 -20.19
CA SER A 383 14.29 40.84 -21.30
C SER A 383 15.32 41.27 -22.34
#